data_AF-A0A7X0H682-F1
#
_entry.id   AF-A0A7X0H682-F1
#
_cell.length_a   1.000
_cell.length_b   1.000
_cell.length_c   1.000
_cell.angle_alpha   90.00
_cell.angle_beta   90.00
_cell.angle_gamma   90.00
#
_symmetry.space_group_name_H-M   'P 1'
#
loop_
_entity.id
_entity.type
_entity.pdbx_description
1 polymer ?
#
loop_
_entity_poly.entity_id
_entity_poly.type
_entity_poly.pdbx_seq_one_letter_code
_entity_poly.pdbx_strand_id
1 'polypeptide(L)'
;MKDAPEAHAQNRRRHGRLKTEGTESSLGSVVDISASGMRIHRKGAIPVQEGEKFRIDVQIDKEIMSIDVIVRRIRKLGRRKFEFGIEFINMSDEDRMRLTRLARIAATSARAMW
;
A
#
# COMPACT_ATOMS: atom_id res chain seq x y z
N MET A 1 -41.18 16.08 3.13
CA MET A 1 -39.87 16.72 2.83
C MET A 1 -39.13 16.83 4.16
N LYS A 2 -37.82 16.53 4.16
CA LYS A 2 -36.84 16.61 5.26
C LYS A 2 -36.78 15.40 6.21
N ASP A 3 -35.64 14.77 6.50
CA ASP A 3 -34.25 14.85 6.01
C ASP A 3 -33.62 13.47 6.31
N ALA A 4 -32.83 12.92 5.39
CA ALA A 4 -32.10 11.67 5.61
C ALA A 4 -30.84 11.93 6.45
N PRO A 5 -30.43 11.02 7.36
CA PRO A 5 -29.18 11.21 8.09
C PRO A 5 -28.00 11.05 7.13
N GLU A 6 -27.23 12.13 6.98
CA GLU A 6 -25.97 12.13 6.25
C GLU A 6 -25.00 11.12 6.86
N ALA A 7 -24.69 10.06 6.11
CA ALA A 7 -23.67 9.11 6.47
C ALA A 7 -22.30 9.79 6.43
N HIS A 8 -21.87 10.36 7.57
CA HIS A 8 -20.48 10.68 7.80
C HIS A 8 -19.66 9.39 7.72
N ALA A 9 -19.14 9.08 6.53
CA ALA A 9 -18.12 8.06 6.35
C ALA A 9 -16.85 8.51 7.09
N GLN A 10 -16.80 8.21 8.39
CA GLN A 10 -15.67 8.50 9.25
C GLN A 10 -14.41 7.93 8.60
N ASN A 11 -13.46 8.80 8.27
CA ASN A 11 -12.16 8.44 7.74
C ASN A 11 -11.40 7.67 8.82
N ARG A 12 -11.55 6.34 8.86
CA ARG A 12 -10.94 5.43 9.87
C ARG A 12 -9.40 5.31 9.76
N ARG A 13 -8.74 6.16 8.98
CA ARG A 13 -7.28 6.09 8.76
C ARG A 13 -6.55 6.90 9.82
N ARG A 14 -5.59 6.25 10.49
CA ARG A 14 -4.71 6.88 11.49
C ARG A 14 -3.51 7.61 10.87
N HIS A 15 -3.18 7.32 9.61
CA HIS A 15 -1.98 7.84 8.93
C HIS A 15 -2.29 8.32 7.51
N GLY A 16 -1.59 9.36 7.07
CA GLY A 16 -1.59 9.81 5.67
C GLY A 16 -0.99 8.76 4.73
N ARG A 17 -1.33 8.85 3.44
CA ARG A 17 -0.81 7.98 2.38
C ARG A 17 0.01 8.79 1.39
N LEU A 18 1.21 8.32 1.10
CA LEU A 18 2.08 8.86 0.08
C LEU A 18 1.85 8.05 -1.18
N LYS A 19 1.43 8.72 -2.26
CA LYS A 19 1.42 8.10 -3.58
C LYS A 19 2.86 7.86 -4.02
N THR A 20 3.10 6.69 -4.57
CA THR A 20 4.42 6.27 -5.05
C THR A 20 4.32 5.95 -6.53
N GLU A 21 5.25 6.49 -7.33
CA GLU A 21 5.43 6.08 -8.73
C GLU A 21 6.77 5.33 -8.83
N GLY A 22 6.81 4.29 -9.67
CA GLY A 22 8.02 3.45 -9.84
C GLY A 22 8.39 2.59 -8.64
N THR A 23 7.54 2.48 -7.61
CA THR A 23 7.74 1.58 -6.47
C THR A 23 7.13 0.22 -6.77
N GLU A 24 7.93 -0.83 -6.65
CA GLU A 24 7.54 -2.20 -6.98
C GLU A 24 7.62 -3.08 -5.74
N SER A 25 6.90 -4.20 -5.80
CA SER A 25 7.00 -5.24 -4.79
C SER A 25 6.94 -6.62 -5.42
N SER A 26 7.35 -7.65 -4.69
CA SER A 26 7.23 -9.04 -5.17
C SER A 26 5.77 -9.47 -5.48
N LEU A 27 4.76 -8.73 -4.99
CA LEU A 27 3.35 -8.96 -5.32
C LEU A 27 2.87 -8.12 -6.52
N GLY A 28 3.50 -6.99 -6.84
CA GLY A 28 3.14 -6.08 -7.93
C GLY A 28 3.46 -4.61 -7.63
N SER A 29 2.94 -3.70 -8.45
CA SER A 29 3.24 -2.26 -8.35
C SER A 29 2.58 -1.62 -7.14
N VAL A 30 3.34 -0.86 -6.36
CA VAL A 30 2.86 -0.16 -5.17
C VAL A 30 2.29 1.20 -5.55
N VAL A 31 1.04 1.44 -5.17
CA VAL A 31 0.26 2.64 -5.55
C VAL A 31 0.32 3.71 -4.46
N ASP A 32 0.25 3.29 -3.21
CA ASP A 32 0.51 4.16 -2.08
C ASP A 32 1.05 3.40 -0.88
N ILE A 33 1.82 4.11 -0.05
CA ILE A 33 2.38 3.64 1.21
C ILE A 33 1.94 4.57 2.33
N SER A 34 1.68 4.00 3.50
CA SER A 34 1.46 4.69 4.78
C SER A 34 2.34 4.06 5.86
N ALA A 35 2.34 4.62 7.07
CA ALA A 35 3.10 4.06 8.19
C ALA A 35 2.66 2.64 8.63
N SER A 36 1.48 2.18 8.22
CA SER A 36 0.91 0.90 8.67
C SER A 36 0.57 -0.07 7.53
N GLY A 37 0.79 0.31 6.28
CA GLY A 37 0.39 -0.53 5.16
C GLY A 37 0.50 0.17 3.81
N MET A 38 0.14 -0.57 2.77
CA MET A 38 0.22 -0.10 1.38
C MET A 38 -0.91 -0.64 0.51
N ARG A 39 -1.06 -0.06 -0.69
CA ARG A 39 -1.88 -0.62 -1.76
C ARG A 39 -1.01 -1.09 -2.90
N ILE A 40 -1.28 -2.31 -3.38
CA ILE A 40 -0.57 -2.93 -4.48
C ILE A 40 -1.55 -3.22 -5.61
N HIS A 41 -1.17 -2.93 -6.84
CA HIS A 41 -1.91 -3.32 -8.04
C HIS A 41 -1.18 -4.46 -8.73
N ARG A 42 -1.94 -5.47 -9.17
CA ARG A 42 -1.42 -6.60 -9.97
C ARG A 42 -2.32 -6.86 -11.16
N LYS A 43 -1.72 -7.28 -12.26
CA LYS A 43 -2.43 -7.85 -13.42
C LYS A 43 -2.33 -9.37 -13.41
N GLY A 44 -3.35 -10.06 -13.90
CA GLY A 44 -3.34 -11.51 -14.08
C GLY A 44 -3.78 -12.29 -12.85
N ALA A 45 -3.00 -13.28 -12.43
CA ALA A 45 -3.35 -14.18 -11.35
C ALA A 45 -3.34 -13.49 -9.97
N ILE A 46 -4.15 -14.02 -9.05
CA ILE A 46 -4.19 -13.65 -7.63
C ILE A 46 -3.41 -14.74 -6.87
N PRO A 47 -2.14 -14.52 -6.50
CA PRO A 47 -1.31 -15.57 -5.90
C PRO A 47 -1.50 -15.74 -4.39
N VAL A 48 -2.29 -14.86 -3.75
CA VAL A 48 -2.49 -14.79 -2.30
C VAL A 48 -3.96 -14.58 -1.95
N GLN A 49 -4.36 -14.90 -0.72
CA GLN A 49 -5.73 -14.78 -0.23
C GLN A 49 -5.87 -13.69 0.84
N GLU A 50 -7.09 -13.22 1.10
CA GLU A 50 -7.36 -12.34 2.25
C GLU A 50 -7.04 -13.07 3.56
N GLY A 51 -6.41 -12.38 4.50
CA GLY A 51 -5.94 -12.94 5.78
C GLY A 51 -4.58 -13.64 5.70
N GLU A 52 -4.05 -13.90 4.50
CA GLU A 52 -2.76 -14.55 4.33
C GLU A 52 -1.61 -13.67 4.83
N LYS A 53 -0.67 -14.29 5.56
CA LYS A 53 0.53 -13.66 6.10
C LYS A 53 1.75 -14.15 5.33
N PHE A 54 2.58 -13.24 4.85
CA PHE A 54 3.80 -13.56 4.12
C PHE A 54 4.80 -12.41 4.21
N ARG A 55 6.02 -12.62 3.74
CA ARG A 55 7.04 -11.58 3.61
C ARG A 55 7.05 -11.03 2.19
N ILE A 56 7.00 -9.71 2.05
CA ILE A 56 7.05 -9.02 0.77
C ILE A 56 8.33 -8.19 0.66
N ASP A 57 8.96 -8.21 -0.50
CA ASP A 57 10.06 -7.31 -0.80
C ASP A 57 9.49 -6.08 -1.49
N VAL A 58 9.79 -4.90 -0.97
CA VAL A 58 9.40 -3.60 -1.53
C VAL A 58 10.65 -2.90 -2.02
N GLN A 59 10.69 -2.61 -3.32
CA GLN A 59 11.74 -1.84 -3.94
C GLN A 59 11.31 -0.38 -4.05
N ILE A 60 12.01 0.50 -3.34
CA ILE A 60 11.83 1.95 -3.39
C ILE A 60 13.15 2.56 -3.86
N ASP A 61 13.14 3.16 -5.06
CA ASP A 61 14.37 3.64 -5.72
C ASP A 61 15.41 2.51 -5.85
N LYS A 62 16.57 2.62 -5.17
CA LYS A 62 17.65 1.61 -5.19
C LYS A 62 17.67 0.72 -3.94
N GLU A 63 16.76 0.92 -3.00
CA GLU A 63 16.68 0.14 -1.78
C GLU A 63 15.58 -0.93 -1.86
N ILE A 64 15.90 -2.11 -1.33
CA ILE A 64 14.94 -3.20 -1.14
C ILE A 64 14.72 -3.38 0.36
N MET A 65 13.46 -3.43 0.77
CA MET A 65 13.06 -3.68 2.15
C MET A 65 12.10 -4.87 2.20
N SER A 66 12.47 -5.89 2.97
CA SER A 66 11.59 -7.04 3.24
C SER A 66 10.71 -6.75 4.45
N ILE A 67 9.40 -6.91 4.29
CA ILE A 67 8.39 -6.55 5.29
C ILE A 67 7.45 -7.73 5.49
N ASP A 68 7.19 -8.11 6.74
CA ASP A 68 6.14 -9.10 7.04
C ASP A 68 4.78 -8.41 6.93
N VAL A 69 3.85 -9.04 6.22
CA VAL A 69 2.57 -8.43 5.86
C VAL A 69 1.39 -9.39 6.03
N ILE A 70 0.19 -8.80 6.12
CA ILE A 70 -1.09 -9.51 6.01
C ILE A 70 -1.96 -8.87 4.93
N VAL A 71 -2.60 -9.70 4.09
CA VAL A 71 -3.60 -9.22 3.13
C VAL A 71 -4.88 -8.86 3.87
N ARG A 72 -5.27 -7.58 3.88
CA ARG A 72 -6.50 -7.13 4.51
C ARG A 72 -7.71 -7.12 3.59
N ARG A 73 -7.47 -6.99 2.27
CA ARG A 73 -8.53 -7.01 1.25
C ARG A 73 -7.95 -7.26 -0.14
N ILE A 74 -8.75 -7.87 -1.01
CA ILE A 74 -8.49 -8.02 -2.44
C ILE A 74 -9.70 -7.48 -3.20
N ARG A 75 -9.48 -6.46 -4.03
CA ARG A 75 -10.54 -5.82 -4.82
C ARG A 75 -10.24 -5.90 -6.30
N LYS A 76 -11.19 -6.38 -7.10
CA LYS A 76 -11.09 -6.35 -8.57
C LYS A 76 -11.26 -4.92 -9.09
N LEU A 77 -10.35 -4.45 -9.94
CA LEU A 77 -10.38 -3.12 -10.55
C LEU A 77 -10.81 -3.13 -12.03
N GLY A 78 -10.93 -4.31 -12.63
CA GLY A 78 -11.29 -4.47 -14.04
C GLY A 78 -10.99 -5.88 -14.55
N ARG A 79 -10.95 -6.05 -15.87
CA ARG A 79 -10.58 -7.33 -16.48
C ARG A 79 -9.13 -7.68 -16.12
N ARG A 80 -8.93 -8.72 -15.31
CA ARG A 80 -7.63 -9.23 -14.83
C ARG A 80 -6.78 -8.18 -14.09
N LYS A 81 -7.39 -7.19 -13.42
CA LYS A 81 -6.70 -6.20 -12.59
C LYS A 81 -7.20 -6.27 -11.16
N PHE A 82 -6.30 -6.30 -10.18
CA PHE A 82 -6.62 -6.46 -8.77
C PHE A 82 -5.83 -5.45 -7.92
N GLU A 83 -6.48 -4.95 -6.87
CA GLU A 83 -5.90 -4.14 -5.80
C GLU A 83 -5.83 -4.97 -4.52
N PHE A 84 -4.68 -5.01 -3.91
CA PHE A 84 -4.43 -5.65 -2.61
C PHE A 84 -4.25 -4.54 -1.59
N GLY A 85 -5.07 -4.56 -0.54
CA GLY A 85 -4.82 -3.75 0.66
C GLY A 85 -3.97 -4.56 1.62
N ILE A 86 -2.78 -4.07 1.89
CA ILE A 86 -1.78 -4.75 2.71
C ILE A 86 -1.57 -3.98 4.02
N GLU A 87 -1.45 -4.71 5.11
CA GLU A 87 -1.05 -4.19 6.42
C GLU A 87 0.31 -4.77 6.82
N PHE A 88 1.17 -3.91 7.38
CA PHE A 88 2.46 -4.34 7.90
C PHE A 88 2.29 -4.98 9.27
N ILE A 89 2.92 -6.13 9.49
CA ILE A 89 2.95 -6.84 10.76
C ILE A 89 4.40 -6.98 11.21
N ASN A 90 4.63 -7.09 12.52
CA ASN A 90 5.95 -7.30 13.12
C ASN A 90 7.03 -6.26 12.71
N MET A 91 6.62 -5.04 12.36
CA MET A 91 7.54 -3.98 11.94
C MET A 91 8.04 -3.20 13.16
N SER A 92 9.37 -3.07 13.30
CA SER A 92 9.97 -2.23 14.33
C SER A 92 9.68 -0.74 14.08
N ASP A 93 9.81 0.09 15.11
CA ASP A 93 9.65 1.55 14.95
C ASP A 93 10.75 2.13 14.03
N GLU A 94 11.96 1.58 14.09
CA GLU A 94 13.06 1.94 13.19
C GLU A 94 12.72 1.64 11.72
N ASP A 95 12.22 0.44 11.43
CA ASP A 95 11.79 0.05 10.09
C ASP A 95 10.64 0.92 9.59
N ARG A 96 9.70 1.26 10.48
CA ARG A 96 8.58 2.13 10.14
C ARG A 96 9.06 3.54 9.79
N MET A 97 10.01 4.09 10.54
CA MET A 97 10.63 5.38 10.24
C MET A 97 11.39 5.33 8.92
N ARG A 98 12.18 4.27 8.70
CA ARG A 98 12.93 4.05 7.46
C ARG A 98 12.00 3.97 6.25
N LEU A 99 10.96 3.14 6.30
CA LEU A 99 9.98 3.01 5.23
C LEU A 99 9.28 4.34 4.94
N THR A 100 8.87 5.06 5.99
CA THR A 100 8.22 6.38 5.83
C THR A 100 9.15 7.38 5.15
N ARG A 101 10.44 7.38 5.51
CA ARG A 101 11.46 8.23 4.87
C ARG A 101 11.62 7.87 3.39
N LEU A 102 11.77 6.58 3.07
CA LEU A 102 11.90 6.11 1.69
C LEU A 102 10.66 6.45 0.84
N ALA A 103 9.46 6.24 1.38
CA ALA A 103 8.22 6.58 0.70
C ALA A 103 8.09 8.09 0.39
N ARG A 104 8.63 8.97 1.24
CA ARG A 104 8.67 10.42 0.98
C ARG A 104 9.63 10.77 -0.16
N ILE A 105 10.77 10.09 -0.25
CA ILE A 105 11.73 10.27 -1.34
C ILE A 105 11.07 9.86 -2.66
N ALA A 106 10.47 8.66 -2.71
CA ALA A 106 9.75 8.16 -3.89
C ALA A 106 8.62 9.10 -4.34
N ALA A 107 7.83 9.63 -3.40
CA ALA A 107 6.74 10.57 -3.70
C ALA A 107 7.23 11.92 -4.23
N THR A 108 8.44 12.35 -3.83
CA THR A 108 9.06 13.60 -4.33
C THR A 108 9.62 13.40 -5.73
N SER A 109 10.35 12.30 -5.97
CA SER A 109 10.90 11.97 -7.28
C SER A 109 9.81 11.79 -8.34
N ALA A 110 8.66 11.23 -7.96
CA ALA A 110 7.48 11.12 -8.82
C ALA A 110 6.99 12.49 -9.33
N ARG A 111 7.12 13.56 -8.52
CA ARG A 111 6.67 14.91 -8.90
C ARG A 111 7.64 15.65 -9.82
N ALA A 112 8.91 15.24 -9.86
CA ALA A 112 9.95 15.90 -10.67
C ALA A 112 10.02 15.38 -12.12
N MET A 113 9.26 14.34 -12.46
CA MET A 113 9.25 13.72 -13.80
C MET A 113 8.09 14.22 -14.68
N TRP A 114 7.44 15.32 -14.31
CA TRP A 114 6.31 15.96 -15.00
C TRP A 114 6.66 17.39 -15.41
#